data_AF-A0A846EB42-F1
#
_entry.id   AF-A0A846EB42-F1
#
_cell.length_a   1.000
_cell.length_b   1.000
_cell.length_c   1.000
_cell.angle_alpha   90.00
_cell.angle_beta   90.00
_cell.angle_gamma   90.00
#
_symmetry.space_group_name_H-M   'P 1'
#
loop_
_entity.id
_entity.type
_entity.pdbx_description
1 polymer ?
#
loop_
_entity_poly.entity_id
_entity_poly.type
_entity_poly.pdbx_seq_one_letter_code
_entity_poly.pdbx_strand_id
1 'polypeptide(L)'
;LFRKSVLENIGGWDEELKAGQDRDLLLRLAIQGAKFRYQSGDVAIYRRYGNVTVSTANKTCLVLSFCRVLEKATAQLSAKNRLSSKYLYALAKGYQLMAIQYQAEISPPLYFWLLEKSLILFTKFAIRKAKMREKYAHFNALSLLNSMA
;
A
#
# COMPACT_ATOMS: atom_id res chain seq x y z
N LEU A 1 -12.35 14.43 -8.41
CA LEU A 1 -13.56 14.76 -7.62
C LEU A 1 -14.17 13.48 -7.05
N PHE A 2 -14.80 13.54 -5.87
CA PHE A 2 -15.46 12.40 -5.23
C PHE A 2 -16.97 12.63 -5.12
N ARG A 3 -17.78 11.58 -5.28
CA ARG A 3 -19.21 11.63 -4.93
C ARG A 3 -19.35 11.65 -3.41
N LYS A 4 -20.19 12.53 -2.86
CA LYS A 4 -20.42 12.64 -1.41
C LYS A 4 -20.78 11.29 -0.77
N SER A 5 -21.72 10.56 -1.36
CA SER A 5 -22.14 9.23 -0.88
C SER A 5 -21.00 8.21 -0.81
N VAL A 6 -20.01 8.29 -1.70
CA VAL A 6 -18.84 7.41 -1.69
C VAL A 6 -17.92 7.74 -0.51
N LEU A 7 -17.78 9.02 -0.16
CA LEU A 7 -17.00 9.44 1.01
C LEU A 7 -17.69 9.04 2.32
N GLU A 8 -19.01 9.22 2.41
CA GLU A 8 -19.79 8.84 3.60
C GLU A 8 -19.72 7.34 3.85
N ASN A 9 -19.89 6.52 2.80
CA ASN A 9 -19.84 5.06 2.90
C ASN A 9 -18.47 4.51 3.35
N ILE A 10 -17.40 5.28 3.19
CA ILE A 10 -16.05 4.85 3.58
C ILE A 10 -15.56 5.46 4.89
N GLY A 11 -16.43 6.24 5.56
CA GLY A 11 -16.14 6.90 6.83
C GLY A 11 -15.36 8.21 6.70
N GLY A 12 -15.34 8.82 5.51
CA GLY A 12 -14.70 10.12 5.28
C GLY A 12 -13.17 10.10 5.43
N TRP A 13 -12.62 11.23 5.87
CA TRP A 13 -11.20 11.43 6.13
C TRP A 13 -10.81 10.91 7.51
N ASP A 14 -9.60 10.37 7.64
CA ASP A 14 -9.07 9.98 8.94
C ASP A 14 -8.36 11.18 9.58
N GLU A 15 -9.00 11.78 10.59
CA GLU A 15 -8.50 12.95 11.31
C GLU A 15 -7.38 12.63 12.31
N GLU A 16 -7.16 11.34 12.63
CA GLU A 16 -6.07 10.92 13.51
C GLU A 16 -4.71 10.91 12.79
N LEU A 17 -4.72 10.82 11.45
CA LEU A 17 -3.52 10.91 10.63
C LEU A 17 -3.01 12.36 10.60
N LYS A 18 -1.74 12.53 10.99
CA LYS A 18 -1.08 13.84 10.95
C LYS A 18 -0.60 14.23 9.55
N ALA A 19 -0.38 13.25 8.67
CA ALA A 19 -0.05 13.45 7.27
C ALA A 19 -0.53 12.28 6.40
N GLY A 20 -0.63 12.49 5.09
CA GLY A 20 -0.95 11.42 4.13
C GLY A 20 -2.40 10.96 4.14
N GLN A 21 -3.33 11.81 4.57
CA GLN A 21 -4.77 11.52 4.58
C GLN A 21 -5.30 11.22 3.17
N ASP A 22 -4.72 11.85 2.14
CA ASP A 22 -5.01 11.59 0.72
C ASP A 22 -4.68 10.16 0.32
N ARG A 23 -3.51 9.66 0.70
CA ARG A 23 -3.09 8.28 0.45
C ARG A 23 -4.00 7.28 1.17
N ASP A 24 -4.34 7.55 2.42
CA ASP A 24 -5.27 6.74 3.20
C ASP A 24 -6.63 6.62 2.50
N LEU A 25 -7.23 7.75 2.16
CA LEU A 25 -8.55 7.81 1.52
C LEU A 25 -8.54 7.06 0.19
N LEU A 26 -7.55 7.32 -0.67
CA LEU A 26 -7.44 6.69 -1.98
C LEU A 26 -7.26 5.17 -1.88
N LEU A 27 -6.43 4.69 -0.94
CA LEU A 27 -6.23 3.26 -0.73
C LEU A 27 -7.50 2.58 -0.22
N ARG A 28 -8.18 3.17 0.77
CA ARG A 28 -9.46 2.66 1.26
C ARG A 28 -10.47 2.54 0.12
N LEU A 29 -10.63 3.61 -0.68
CA LEU A 29 -11.54 3.62 -1.83
C LEU A 29 -11.20 2.51 -2.84
N ALA A 30 -9.92 2.35 -3.17
CA ALA A 30 -9.46 1.30 -4.08
C ALA A 30 -9.72 -0.11 -3.52
N ILE A 31 -9.50 -0.33 -2.23
CA ILE A 31 -9.76 -1.60 -1.56
C ILE A 31 -11.26 -1.91 -1.56
N GLN A 32 -12.13 -0.91 -1.40
CA GLN A 32 -13.59 -1.08 -1.51
C GLN A 32 -14.07 -1.29 -2.96
N GLY A 33 -13.17 -1.21 -3.96
CA GLY A 33 -13.51 -1.46 -5.35
C GLY A 33 -14.02 -0.24 -6.11
N ALA A 34 -13.82 0.97 -5.56
CA ALA A 34 -14.12 2.21 -6.28
C ALA A 34 -13.36 2.25 -7.61
N LYS A 35 -14.02 2.78 -8.64
CA LYS A 35 -13.44 2.97 -9.97
C LYS A 35 -12.94 4.40 -10.09
N PHE A 36 -11.65 4.54 -10.42
CA PHE A 36 -11.03 5.83 -10.69
C PHE A 36 -11.02 6.07 -12.20
N ARG A 37 -11.28 7.31 -12.60
CA ARG A 37 -11.07 7.78 -13.98
C ARG A 37 -10.21 9.03 -13.91
N TYR A 38 -9.20 9.08 -14.77
CA TYR A 38 -8.45 10.31 -15.00
C TYR A 38 -9.30 11.26 -15.84
N GLN A 39 -9.35 12.52 -15.42
CA GLN A 39 -10.01 13.60 -16.16
C GLN A 39 -8.91 14.50 -16.72
N SER A 40 -8.80 14.55 -18.05
CA SER A 40 -7.90 15.48 -18.73
C SER A 40 -8.50 16.89 -18.76
N GLY A 41 -7.64 17.90 -18.91
CA GLY A 41 -8.05 19.31 -19.01
C GLY A 41 -8.22 20.03 -17.67
N ASP A 42 -8.13 19.31 -16.55
CA ASP A 42 -8.17 19.93 -15.23
C ASP A 42 -6.80 20.52 -14.87
N VAL A 43 -6.76 21.83 -14.62
CA VAL A 43 -5.57 22.54 -14.12
C VAL A 43 -5.84 22.98 -12.68
N ALA A 44 -4.89 22.71 -11.79
CA ALA A 44 -4.93 23.20 -10.41
C ALA A 44 -3.75 24.14 -10.17
N ILE A 45 -4.03 25.35 -9.70
CA ILE A 45 -2.99 26.29 -9.24
C ILE A 45 -2.76 26.02 -7.75
N TYR A 46 -1.61 25.46 -7.41
CA TYR A 46 -1.27 25.17 -6.03
C TYR A 46 -0.66 26.39 -5.36
N ARG A 47 -1.37 26.98 -4.39
CA ARG A 47 -0.86 28.10 -3.62
C ARG A 47 0.17 27.63 -2.60
N ARG A 48 1.43 28.04 -2.77
CA ARG A 48 2.49 27.81 -1.78
C ARG A 48 2.60 29.03 -0.86
N TYR A 49 2.20 28.86 0.40
CA TYR A 49 2.31 29.90 1.42
C TYR A 49 3.71 29.99 2.06
N GLY A 50 4.60 29.04 1.75
CA GLY A 50 5.98 29.00 2.22
C GLY A 50 6.69 27.72 1.76
N ASN A 51 7.94 27.53 2.19
CA ASN A 51 8.74 26.33 1.87
C ASN A 51 8.42 25.13 2.79
N VAL A 52 7.76 25.38 3.91
CA VAL A 52 7.33 24.35 4.87
C VAL A 52 5.87 23.97 4.58
N THR A 53 5.64 22.68 4.40
CA THR A 53 4.35 22.04 4.15
C THR A 53 4.17 20.89 5.13
N VAL A 54 2.97 20.33 5.26
CA VAL A 54 2.72 19.15 6.13
C VAL A 54 3.69 18.00 5.83
N SER A 55 4.05 17.79 4.56
CA SER A 55 4.97 16.73 4.13
C SER A 55 6.45 17.11 4.17
N THR A 56 6.79 18.37 4.48
CA THR A 56 8.18 18.83 4.61
C THR A 56 8.55 19.28 6.03
N ALA A 57 7.57 19.55 6.90
CA ALA A 57 7.80 20.02 8.26
C ALA A 57 8.41 18.96 9.18
N ASN A 58 7.94 17.71 9.12
CA ASN A 58 8.43 16.64 9.98
C ASN A 58 8.39 15.29 9.25
N LYS A 59 9.55 14.84 8.80
CA LYS A 59 9.71 13.63 7.98
C LYS A 59 9.45 12.36 8.76
N THR A 60 9.86 12.30 10.03
CA THR A 60 9.51 11.20 10.93
C THR A 60 8.00 11.07 11.07
N CYS A 61 7.28 12.17 11.32
CA CYS A 61 5.82 12.17 11.44
C CYS A 61 5.14 11.72 10.13
N LEU A 62 5.64 12.19 8.98
CA LEU A 62 5.18 11.77 7.66
C LEU A 62 5.34 10.25 7.47
N VAL A 63 6.53 9.73 7.74
CA VAL A 63 6.85 8.31 7.59
C VAL A 63 5.99 7.45 8.51
N LEU A 64 5.85 7.82 9.79
CA LEU A 64 4.99 7.12 10.73
C LEU A 64 3.51 7.11 10.27
N SER A 65 3.04 8.24 9.71
CA SER A 65 1.69 8.31 9.15
C SER A 65 1.54 7.37 7.94
N PHE A 66 2.52 7.31 7.05
CA PHE A 66 2.51 6.38 5.91
C PHE A 66 2.56 4.92 6.36
N CYS A 67 3.34 4.58 7.40
CA CYS A 67 3.33 3.25 8.01
C CYS A 67 1.93 2.87 8.50
N ARG A 68 1.26 3.77 9.21
CA ARG A 68 -0.13 3.57 9.67
C ARG A 68 -1.09 3.34 8.51
N VAL A 69 -0.92 4.08 7.41
CA VAL A 69 -1.72 3.87 6.18
C VAL A 69 -1.50 2.47 5.59
N LEU A 70 -0.27 1.99 5.51
CA LEU A 70 0.03 0.63 5.01
C LEU A 70 -0.51 -0.46 5.94
N GLU A 71 -0.45 -0.25 7.26
CA GLU A 71 -1.01 -1.17 8.25
C GLU A 71 -2.53 -1.26 8.13
N LYS A 72 -3.23 -0.12 8.02
CA LYS A 72 -4.67 -0.07 7.77
C LYS A 72 -5.05 -0.80 6.47
N ALA A 73 -4.32 -0.53 5.39
CA ALA A 73 -4.55 -1.20 4.10
C ALA A 73 -4.36 -2.72 4.21
N THR A 74 -3.31 -3.17 4.92
CA THR A 74 -3.03 -4.58 5.17
C THR A 74 -4.15 -5.25 5.97
N ALA A 75 -4.62 -4.60 7.04
CA ALA A 75 -5.72 -5.10 7.86
C ALA A 75 -7.01 -5.23 7.04
N GLN A 76 -7.37 -4.22 6.25
CA GLN A 76 -8.57 -4.25 5.39
C GLN A 76 -8.50 -5.32 4.32
N LEU A 77 -7.36 -5.47 3.65
CA LEU A 77 -7.16 -6.54 2.66
C LEU A 77 -7.23 -7.92 3.30
N SER A 78 -6.70 -8.09 4.51
CA SER A 78 -6.74 -9.36 5.26
C SER A 78 -8.17 -9.71 5.68
N ALA A 79 -8.89 -8.76 6.28
CA ALA A 79 -10.29 -8.94 6.69
C ALA A 79 -11.20 -9.32 5.52
N LYS A 80 -10.90 -8.84 4.32
CA LYS A 80 -11.63 -9.18 3.08
C LYS A 80 -11.10 -10.42 2.36
N ASN A 81 -10.14 -11.16 2.94
CA ASN A 81 -9.44 -12.30 2.29
C ASN A 81 -8.84 -11.96 0.91
N ARG A 82 -8.46 -10.70 0.70
CA ARG A 82 -7.93 -10.16 -0.57
C ARG A 82 -6.44 -9.84 -0.51
N LEU A 83 -5.77 -10.08 0.62
CA LEU A 83 -4.32 -9.92 0.74
C LEU A 83 -3.58 -10.98 -0.10
N SER A 84 -3.40 -10.71 -1.39
CA SER A 84 -2.73 -11.57 -2.36
C SER A 84 -1.22 -11.34 -2.42
N SER A 85 -0.48 -12.18 -3.16
CA SER A 85 0.96 -12.01 -3.37
C SER A 85 1.32 -10.65 -4.00
N LYS A 86 0.47 -10.13 -4.90
CA LYS A 86 0.67 -8.80 -5.49
C LYS A 86 0.65 -7.70 -4.43
N TYR A 87 -0.29 -7.78 -3.48
CA TYR A 87 -0.37 -6.80 -2.39
C TYR A 87 0.76 -6.97 -1.38
N LEU A 88 1.16 -8.20 -1.05
CA LEU A 88 2.35 -8.42 -0.20
C LEU A 88 3.59 -7.76 -0.79
N TYR A 89 3.82 -7.93 -2.10
CA TYR A 89 4.92 -7.27 -2.80
C TYR A 89 4.81 -5.74 -2.78
N ALA A 90 3.61 -5.20 -3.05
CA ALA A 90 3.38 -3.76 -3.05
C ALA A 90 3.59 -3.14 -1.66
N LEU A 91 3.13 -3.80 -0.59
CA LEU A 91 3.35 -3.39 0.79
C LEU A 91 4.85 -3.41 1.14
N ALA A 92 5.56 -4.50 0.80
CA ALA A 92 7.00 -4.62 1.03
C ALA A 92 7.77 -3.48 0.35
N LYS A 93 7.44 -3.22 -0.92
CA LYS A 93 8.00 -2.08 -1.67
C LYS A 93 7.68 -0.73 -1.05
N GLY A 94 6.46 -0.54 -0.51
CA GLY A 94 6.09 0.67 0.21
C GLY A 94 7.02 0.97 1.38
N TYR A 95 7.28 -0.02 2.24
CA TYR A 95 8.23 0.13 3.36
C TYR A 95 9.67 0.35 2.89
N GLN A 96 10.14 -0.41 1.89
CA GLN A 96 11.48 -0.22 1.32
C GLN A 96 11.68 1.19 0.76
N LEU A 97 10.72 1.69 0.00
CA LEU A 97 10.80 3.02 -0.60
C LEU A 97 10.84 4.12 0.46
N MET A 98 10.08 3.99 1.54
CA MET A 98 10.17 4.95 2.65
C MET A 98 11.55 4.91 3.32
N ALA A 99 12.10 3.72 3.55
CA ALA A 99 13.43 3.58 4.16
C ALA A 99 14.51 4.29 3.32
N ILE A 100 14.50 4.07 1.99
CA ILE A 100 15.48 4.66 1.07
C ILE A 100 15.25 6.17 0.93
N GLN A 101 14.00 6.59 0.67
CA GLN A 101 13.68 7.97 0.36
C GLN A 101 13.96 8.93 1.53
N TYR A 102 13.72 8.46 2.76
CA TYR A 102 13.82 9.31 3.96
C TYR A 102 15.01 8.96 4.85
N GLN A 103 15.97 8.16 4.36
CA GLN A 103 17.10 7.64 5.16
C GLN A 103 17.85 8.73 5.93
N ALA A 104 18.10 9.88 5.30
CA ALA A 104 18.84 10.99 5.91
C ALA A 104 18.01 11.83 6.90
N GLU A 105 16.69 11.64 6.92
CA GLU A 105 15.74 12.50 7.63
C GLU A 105 15.04 11.79 8.80
N ILE A 106 15.20 10.47 8.93
CA ILE A 106 14.60 9.65 9.98
C ILE A 106 15.67 9.06 10.91
N SER A 107 15.25 8.67 12.11
CA SER A 107 16.16 8.04 13.07
C SER A 107 16.60 6.65 12.60
N PRO A 108 17.84 6.21 12.92
CA PRO A 108 18.30 4.87 12.59
C PRO A 108 17.36 3.74 13.06
N PRO A 109 16.75 3.78 14.27
CA PRO A 109 15.79 2.77 14.68
C PRO A 109 14.57 2.67 13.74
N LEU A 110 14.02 3.82 13.30
CA LEU A 110 12.90 3.83 12.36
C LEU A 110 13.33 3.28 10.99
N TYR A 111 14.51 3.67 10.51
CA TYR A 111 15.06 3.14 9.26
C TYR A 111 15.19 1.61 9.28
N PHE A 112 15.81 1.04 10.32
CA PHE A 112 15.97 -0.41 10.43
C PHE A 112 14.63 -1.13 10.57
N TRP A 113 13.69 -0.57 11.32
CA TRP A 113 12.34 -1.11 11.43
C TRP A 113 11.61 -1.17 10.08
N LEU A 114 11.74 -0.14 9.24
CA LEU A 114 11.16 -0.14 7.88
C LEU A 114 11.76 -1.25 7.01
N LEU A 115 13.09 -1.44 7.07
CA LEU A 115 13.76 -2.51 6.33
C LEU A 115 13.32 -3.90 6.81
N GLU A 116 13.22 -4.09 8.12
CA GLU A 116 12.74 -5.34 8.71
C GLU A 116 11.31 -5.66 8.24
N LYS A 117 10.39 -4.69 8.32
CA LYS A 117 9.01 -4.85 7.83
C LYS A 117 8.97 -5.21 6.34
N SER A 118 9.79 -4.54 5.54
CA SER A 118 9.94 -4.82 4.11
C SER A 118 10.41 -6.26 3.87
N LEU A 119 11.47 -6.70 4.56
CA LEU A 119 12.02 -8.05 4.44
C LEU A 119 11.01 -9.13 4.81
N ILE A 120 10.31 -8.97 5.94
CA ILE A 120 9.26 -9.91 6.37
C ILE A 120 8.19 -10.07 5.29
N LEU A 121 7.73 -8.97 4.69
CA LEU A 121 6.70 -9.00 3.66
C LEU A 121 7.21 -9.60 2.34
N PHE A 122 8.46 -9.32 1.95
CA PHE A 122 9.10 -9.97 0.79
C PHE A 122 9.22 -11.48 0.99
N THR A 123 9.59 -11.94 2.19
CA THR A 123 9.65 -13.37 2.52
C THR A 123 8.27 -14.01 2.42
N LYS A 124 7.23 -13.40 2.99
CA LYS A 124 5.84 -13.87 2.86
C LYS A 124 5.40 -13.95 1.39
N PHE A 125 5.75 -12.94 0.60
CA PHE A 125 5.51 -12.93 -0.85
C PHE A 125 6.22 -14.10 -1.55
N ALA A 126 7.51 -14.30 -1.29
CA ALA A 126 8.33 -15.33 -1.92
C ALA A 126 7.80 -16.74 -1.62
N ILE A 127 7.51 -17.03 -0.33
CA ILE A 127 6.92 -18.31 0.10
C ILE A 127 5.59 -18.57 -0.61
N ARG A 128 4.70 -17.57 -0.65
CA ARG A 128 3.40 -17.75 -1.31
C ARG A 128 3.54 -17.94 -2.82
N LYS A 129 4.49 -17.26 -3.46
CA LYS A 129 4.77 -17.43 -4.89
C LYS A 129 5.34 -18.83 -5.19
N ALA A 130 6.20 -19.38 -4.33
CA ALA A 130 6.70 -20.74 -4.46
C ALA A 130 5.58 -21.78 -4.35
N LYS A 131 4.74 -21.70 -3.32
CA LYS A 131 3.57 -22.59 -3.15
C LYS A 131 2.61 -22.57 -4.34
N MET A 132 2.39 -21.40 -4.94
CA MET A 132 1.57 -21.30 -6.14
C MET A 132 2.21 -22.04 -7.32
N ARG A 133 3.52 -21.88 -7.54
CA ARG A 133 4.26 -22.57 -8.61
C ARG A 133 4.19 -24.09 -8.46
N GLU A 134 4.41 -24.61 -7.26
CA GLU A 134 4.30 -26.06 -6.96
C GLU A 134 2.90 -26.60 -7.29
N LYS A 135 1.85 -25.88 -6.87
CA LYS A 135 0.46 -26.28 -7.16
C LYS A 135 0.17 -26.36 -8.67
N TYR A 136 0.66 -25.39 -9.45
CA TYR A 136 0.49 -25.41 -10.91
C TYR A 136 1.31 -26.51 -11.59
N ALA A 137 2.53 -26.78 -11.11
CA ALA A 137 3.35 -27.87 -11.62
C ALA A 137 2.65 -29.24 -11.42
N HIS A 138 2.07 -29.47 -10.24
CA HIS A 138 1.31 -30.68 -9.94
C HIS A 138 0.03 -30.79 -10.78
N PHE A 139 -0.68 -29.67 -11.00
CA PHE A 139 -1.87 -29.65 -11.85
C PHE A 139 -1.54 -29.99 -13.31
N ASN A 140 -0.47 -29.42 -13.86
CA ASN A 140 -0.03 -29.67 -15.24
C ASN A 140 0.44 -31.12 -15.44
N ALA A 141 1.13 -31.71 -14.45
CA ALA A 141 1.54 -33.11 -14.50
C ALA A 141 0.33 -34.05 -14.54
N LEU A 142 -0.69 -33.79 -13.71
CA LEU A 142 -1.94 -34.57 -13.71
C LEU A 142 -2.73 -34.40 -15.01
N SER A 143 -2.80 -33.19 -15.58
CA SER A 143 -3.51 -32.97 -16.86
C SER A 143 -2.82 -33.65 -18.03
N LEU A 144 -1.49 -33.70 -18.04
CA LEU A 144 -0.72 -34.42 -19.07
C LEU A 144 -0.97 -35.93 -18.98
N LEU A 145 -0.89 -36.51 -17.78
CA LEU A 145 -1.19 -37.93 -17.56
C LEU A 145 -2.61 -38.32 -18.00
N ASN A 146 -3.61 -37.48 -17.70
CA ASN A 146 -5.00 -37.74 -18.09
C ASN A 146 -5.28 -37.51 -19.58
N SER A 147 -4.39 -36.82 -20.32
CA SER A 147 -4.52 -36.63 -21.78
C SER A 147 -3.84 -37.72 -22.61
N MET A 148 -3.06 -38.59 -21.95
CA MET A 148 -2.33 -39.71 -22.56
C MET A 148 -2.98 -41.08 -22.28
N ALA A 149 -4.12 -41.09 -21.57
CA ALA A 149 -4.96 -42.25 -21.29
C ALA A 149 -6.27 -42.13 -22.09
#